data_AF-A0A965DJP0-F1
#
_entry.id   AF-A0A965DJP0-F1
#
_cell.length_a   1.000
_cell.length_b   1.000
_cell.length_c   1.000
_cell.angle_alpha   90.00
_cell.angle_beta   90.00
_cell.angle_gamma   90.00
#
_symmetry.space_group_name_H-M   'P 1'
#
loop_
_entity.id
_entity.type
_entity.pdbx_description
1 polymer ?
#
loop_
_entity_poly.entity_id
_entity_poly.type
_entity_poly.pdbx_seq_one_letter_code
_entity_poly.pdbx_strand_id
1 'polypeptide(L)' 'NAVMISSPEAIILFGGLTKAGDLILKPTRQHMEENLIQVFQNKVKILVSHLKESDAAILGASALVWETEK' A
#
# COMPACT_ATOMS: atom_id res chain seq x y z
N ASN A 1 4.57 -1.39 -12.74
CA ASN A 1 5.06 -0.01 -12.98
C ASN A 1 5.52 0.71 -11.72
N ALA A 2 4.65 1.01 -10.74
CA ALA A 2 5.05 1.77 -9.54
C ALA A 2 6.28 1.20 -8.81
N VAL A 3 6.32 -0.13 -8.60
CA VAL A 3 7.47 -0.82 -7.99
C VAL A 3 8.79 -0.51 -8.69
N MET A 4 8.79 -0.43 -10.03
CA MET A 4 10.00 -0.19 -10.81
C MET A 4 10.52 1.24 -10.65
N ILE A 5 9.62 2.21 -10.49
CA ILE A 5 9.97 3.63 -10.39
C ILE A 5 10.40 4.00 -8.98
N SER A 6 9.73 3.47 -7.96
CA SER A 6 9.96 3.86 -6.57
C SER A 6 10.74 2.86 -5.72
N SER A 7 10.99 1.64 -6.22
CA SER A 7 11.69 0.56 -5.49
C SER A 7 11.24 0.41 -4.02
N PRO A 8 9.93 0.31 -3.73
CA PRO A 8 9.43 0.38 -2.37
C PRO A 8 9.68 -0.92 -1.60
N GLU A 9 9.79 -0.84 -0.28
CA GLU A 9 9.76 -2.03 0.59
C GLU A 9 8.34 -2.61 0.72
N ALA A 10 7.33 -1.73 0.73
CA ALA A 10 5.94 -2.12 0.90
C ALA A 10 4.98 -1.22 0.11
N ILE A 11 3.87 -1.82 -0.32
CA ILE A 11 2.69 -1.16 -0.85
C ILE A 11 1.59 -1.31 0.21
N ILE A 12 1.09 -0.17 0.70
CA ILE A 12 0.00 -0.13 1.68
C ILE A 12 -1.30 0.14 0.93
N LEU A 13 -2.19 -0.85 0.89
CA LEU A 13 -3.52 -0.73 0.31
C LEU A 13 -4.49 -0.19 1.35
N PHE A 14 -5.29 0.79 0.96
CA PHE A 14 -6.29 1.44 1.80
C PHE A 14 -7.57 1.71 0.99
N GLY A 15 -8.70 1.83 1.69
CA GLY A 15 -10.02 2.11 1.09
C GLY A 15 -10.95 0.89 0.97
N GLY A 16 -12.18 1.13 0.55
CA GLY A 16 -13.29 0.15 0.56
C GLY A 16 -13.03 -1.18 -0.14
N LEU A 17 -12.26 -1.17 -1.23
CA LEU A 17 -11.95 -2.37 -2.01
C LEU A 17 -11.11 -3.38 -1.23
N THR A 18 -10.33 -2.92 -0.24
CA THR A 18 -9.51 -3.82 0.60
C THR A 18 -10.35 -4.77 1.44
N LYS A 19 -11.63 -4.43 1.70
CA LYS A 19 -12.59 -5.29 2.42
C LYS A 19 -12.93 -6.59 1.69
N ALA A 20 -12.67 -6.66 0.37
CA ALA A 20 -12.82 -7.90 -0.39
C ALA A 20 -11.76 -8.96 -0.01
N GLY A 21 -10.74 -8.58 0.77
CA GLY A 21 -9.75 -9.49 1.33
C GLY A 21 -9.03 -10.30 0.25
N ASP A 22 -8.95 -11.62 0.46
CA ASP A 22 -8.24 -12.54 -0.42
C ASP A 22 -8.73 -12.52 -1.88
N LEU A 23 -9.99 -12.17 -2.13
CA LEU A 23 -10.54 -12.10 -3.49
C LEU A 23 -9.84 -11.05 -4.36
N ILE A 24 -9.30 -9.99 -3.74
CA ILE A 24 -8.52 -8.96 -4.42
C ILE A 24 -7.02 -9.13 -4.14
N LEU A 25 -6.65 -9.46 -2.90
CA LEU A 25 -5.24 -9.49 -2.49
C LEU A 25 -4.43 -10.62 -3.15
N LYS A 26 -5.00 -11.82 -3.30
CA LYS A 26 -4.32 -12.95 -3.95
C LYS A 26 -4.06 -12.68 -5.44
N PRO A 27 -5.06 -12.36 -6.27
CA PRO A 27 -4.81 -12.09 -7.68
C PRO A 27 -3.93 -10.85 -7.89
N THR A 28 -4.05 -9.82 -7.04
CA THR A 28 -3.17 -8.65 -7.10
C THR A 28 -1.71 -9.03 -6.85
N ARG A 29 -1.43 -9.85 -5.83
CA ARG A 29 -0.06 -10.32 -5.56
C ARG A 29 0.47 -11.19 -6.70
N GLN A 30 -0.33 -12.13 -7.19
CA GLN A 30 0.06 -13.01 -8.28
C GLN A 30 0.46 -12.21 -9.53
N HIS A 31 -0.43 -11.33 -10.02
CA HIS A 31 -0.16 -10.54 -11.21
C HIS A 31 0.95 -9.51 -10.98
N MET A 32 1.13 -9.00 -9.76
CA MET A 32 2.28 -8.18 -9.46
C MET A 32 3.58 -8.97 -9.69
N GLU A 33 3.74 -10.11 -9.04
CA GLU A 33 4.96 -10.93 -9.14
C GLU A 33 5.25 -11.41 -10.57
N GLU A 34 4.21 -11.82 -11.33
CA GLU A 34 4.33 -12.23 -12.73
C GLU A 34 4.87 -11.11 -13.65
N ASN A 35 4.58 -9.85 -13.32
CA ASN A 35 4.94 -8.69 -14.13
C ASN A 35 6.14 -7.90 -13.58
N LEU A 36 6.70 -8.33 -12.44
CA LEU A 36 7.91 -7.73 -11.90
C LEU A 36 9.16 -8.24 -12.63
N ILE A 37 10.10 -7.33 -12.89
CA ILE A 37 11.44 -7.74 -13.27
C ILE A 37 12.11 -8.50 -12.11
N GLN A 38 12.98 -9.45 -12.43
CA GLN A 38 13.54 -10.43 -11.49
C GLN A 38 14.14 -9.81 -10.21
N VAL A 39 14.75 -8.63 -10.32
CA VAL A 39 15.39 -7.96 -9.16
C VAL A 39 14.38 -7.56 -8.07
N PHE A 40 13.09 -7.38 -8.39
CA PHE A 40 12.06 -6.96 -7.43
C PHE A 40 11.13 -8.10 -6.98
N GLN A 41 11.19 -9.25 -7.63
CA GLN A 41 10.32 -10.39 -7.30
C GLN A 41 10.53 -10.85 -5.85
N ASN A 42 9.43 -11.11 -5.14
CA ASN A 42 9.38 -11.52 -3.72
C ASN A 42 10.02 -10.51 -2.74
N LYS A 43 10.31 -9.27 -3.16
CA LYS A 43 10.91 -8.24 -2.28
C LYS A 43 9.92 -7.21 -1.76
N VAL A 44 8.80 -7.02 -2.46
CA VAL A 44 7.81 -5.98 -2.13
C VAL A 44 6.65 -6.58 -1.34
N LYS A 45 6.40 -6.04 -0.15
CA LYS A 45 5.27 -6.47 0.68
C LYS A 45 3.98 -5.79 0.23
N ILE A 46 2.88 -6.52 0.11
CA ILE A 46 1.53 -5.94 -0.01
C ILE A 46 0.85 -6.05 1.34
N LEU A 47 0.52 -4.90 1.95
CA LEU A 47 -0.11 -4.80 3.27
C LEU A 47 -1.44 -4.06 3.16
N VAL A 48 -2.37 -4.37 4.06
CA VAL A 48 -3.62 -3.62 4.20
C VAL A 48 -3.47 -2.64 5.36
N SER A 49 -3.89 -1.40 5.17
CA SER A 49 -3.90 -0.39 6.21
C SER A 49 -4.88 -0.76 7.34
N HIS A 50 -4.45 -0.54 8.58
CA HIS A 50 -5.29 -0.73 9.77
C HIS A 50 -6.07 0.54 10.14
N LEU A 51 -5.89 1.64 9.41
CA LEU A 51 -6.62 2.88 9.65
C LEU A 51 -8.07 2.74 9.17
N LYS A 52 -9.00 3.34 9.92
CA LYS A 52 -10.39 3.44 9.47
C LYS A 52 -10.46 4.31 8.21
N GLU A 53 -11.34 3.91 7.29
CA GLU A 53 -11.51 4.56 5.98
C GLU A 53 -11.78 6.07 6.08
N SER A 54 -12.60 6.48 7.05
CA SER A 54 -12.94 7.89 7.31
C SER A 54 -11.79 8.69 7.92
N ASP A 55 -10.86 8.01 8.59
CA ASP A 55 -9.97 8.68 9.54
C ASP A 55 -8.58 8.90 8.94
N ALA A 56 -8.15 8.09 7.96
CA ALA A 56 -6.78 8.18 7.44
C ALA A 56 -6.43 9.56 6.84
N ALA A 57 -7.36 10.18 6.10
CA ALA A 57 -7.14 11.50 5.51
C ALA A 57 -7.05 12.59 6.60
N ILE A 58 -7.89 12.49 7.63
CA ILE A 58 -7.90 13.43 8.76
C ILE A 58 -6.61 13.26 9.56
N LEU A 59 -6.24 12.03 9.91
CA LEU A 59 -5.00 11.72 10.64
C LEU A 59 -3.76 12.17 9.87
N GLY A 60 -3.73 11.98 8.54
CA GLY A 60 -2.65 12.47 7.69
C GLY A 60 -2.53 14.00 7.71
N ALA A 61 -3.64 14.72 7.56
CA ALA A 61 -3.66 16.18 7.62
C ALA A 61 -3.25 16.70 9.01
N SER A 62 -3.75 16.10 10.09
CA SER A 62 -3.38 16.47 11.46
C SER A 62 -1.91 16.19 11.75
N ALA A 63 -1.36 15.07 11.27
CA ALA A 63 0.06 14.73 11.46
C ALA A 63 1.00 15.73 10.77
N LEU A 64 0.63 16.24 9.58
CA LEU A 64 1.42 17.26 8.89
C LEU A 64 1.50 18.57 9.69
N VAL A 65 0.38 19.04 10.26
CA VAL A 65 0.35 20.25 11.10
C VAL A 65 1.15 20.04 12.39
N TRP A 66 1.01 18.87 13.03
CA TRP A 66 1.74 18.52 14.24
C TRP A 66 3.26 18.54 14.06
N GLU A 67 3.76 18.10 12.89
CA GLU A 67 5.19 18.09 12.60
C GLU A 67 5.74 19.51 12.34
N THR A 68 4.94 20.43 11.83
CA THR A 68 5.33 21.85 11.67
C THR A 68 5.35 22.65 12.97
N GLU A 69 4.63 22.20 13.99
CA GLU A 69 4.62 22.82 15.33
C GLU A 69 5.76 22.31 16.23
N LYS A 70 6.52 21.31 15.77
CA LYS A 70 7.75 20.81 16.41
C LYS A 70 8.97 21.59 15.93
#